data_AF-A0A7K4ZNA6-F1
#
_entry.id   AF-A0A7K4ZNA6-F1
#
_cell.length_a   1.000
_cell.length_b   1.000
_cell.length_c   1.000
_cell.angle_alpha   90.00
_cell.angle_beta   90.00
_cell.angle_gamma   90.00
#
_symmetry.space_group_name_H-M   'P 1'
#
loop_
_entity.id
_entity.type
_entity.pdbx_description
1 polymer ?
#
loop_
_entity_poly.entity_id
_entity_poly.type
_entity_poly.pdbx_seq_one_letter_code
_entity_poly.pdbx_strand_id
1 'polypeptide(L)'
;VAAQNCRKRKLNAILNLEEDVCNLQTQKESLKKEHSQCSRSISQMKRKLNNLYQDIFSRLRDDQGRPVNPCHYVIHCSSEDTVLIIPKHLAKAEEKQDRKKEQNQK
;
A
#
# COMPACT_ATOMS: atom_id res chain seq x y z
N VAL A 1 18.32 53.82 16.34
CA VAL A 1 18.87 52.46 16.54
C VAL A 1 17.78 51.38 16.64
N ALA A 2 16.84 51.44 17.59
CA ALA A 2 15.81 50.40 17.77
C ALA A 2 14.93 50.14 16.53
N ALA A 3 14.47 51.19 15.84
CA ALA A 3 13.65 51.07 14.63
C ALA A 3 14.40 50.39 13.46
N GLN A 4 15.69 50.67 13.28
CA GLN A 4 16.52 50.02 12.25
C GLN A 4 16.73 48.53 12.55
N ASN A 5 16.95 48.17 13.82
CA ASN A 5 17.07 46.77 14.23
C ASN A 5 15.75 46.00 14.08
N CYS A 6 14.61 46.65 14.33
CA CYS A 6 13.29 46.06 14.05
C CYS A 6 13.11 45.83 12.54
N ARG A 7 13.42 46.83 11.72
CA ARG A 7 13.39 46.71 10.25
C ARG A 7 14.29 45.59 9.74
N LYS A 8 15.53 45.50 10.23
CA LYS A 8 16.48 44.43 9.87
C LYS A 8 15.95 43.05 10.25
N ARG A 9 15.41 42.88 11.46
CA ARG A 9 14.81 41.60 11.89
C ARG A 9 13.60 41.21 11.05
N LYS A 10 12.73 42.18 10.73
CA LYS A 10 11.57 41.93 9.87
C LYS A 10 11.99 41.49 8.47
N LEU A 11 13.00 42.15 7.89
CA LEU A 11 13.53 41.77 6.58
C LEU A 11 14.13 40.36 6.60
N ASN A 12 14.96 40.05 7.60
CA ASN A 12 15.53 38.70 7.74
C ASN A 12 14.45 37.63 7.90
N ALA A 13 13.40 37.91 8.68
CA ALA A 13 12.28 36.98 8.83
C ALA A 13 11.55 36.74 7.49
N ILE A 14 11.36 37.78 6.67
CA ILE A 14 10.76 37.63 5.34
C ILE A 14 11.64 36.75 4.46
N LEU A 15 12.94 37.02 4.39
CA LEU A 15 13.87 36.25 3.56
C LEU A 15 13.93 34.77 3.98
N ASN A 16 14.00 34.50 5.28
CA ASN A 16 14.00 33.12 5.78
C ASN A 16 12.68 32.41 5.45
N LEU A 17 11.54 33.10 5.58
CA LEU A 17 10.24 32.52 5.21
C LEU A 17 10.14 32.26 3.70
N GLU A 18 10.70 33.11 2.86
CA GLU A 18 10.76 32.90 1.41
C GLU A 18 11.59 31.65 1.07
N GLU A 19 12.74 31.47 1.73
CA GLU A 19 13.56 30.27 1.60
C GLU A 19 12.83 29.02 2.09
N ASP A 20 12.19 29.07 3.25
CA ASP A 20 11.42 27.96 3.81
C ASP A 20 10.27 27.56 2.88
N VAL A 21 9.54 28.53 2.30
CA VAL A 21 8.48 28.26 1.34
C VAL A 21 9.03 27.58 0.08
N CYS A 22 10.15 28.05 -0.45
CA CYS A 22 10.81 27.44 -1.61
C CYS A 22 11.23 25.98 -1.32
N ASN A 23 11.84 25.75 -0.15
CA ASN A 23 12.26 24.43 0.30
C ASN A 23 11.06 23.48 0.48
N LEU A 24 9.98 23.95 1.12
CA LEU A 24 8.75 23.18 1.32
C LEU A 24 8.07 22.84 -0.01
N GLN A 25 8.06 23.76 -0.98
CA GLN A 25 7.54 23.49 -2.32
C GLN A 25 8.35 22.39 -3.03
N THR A 26 9.68 22.46 -2.96
CA THR A 26 10.56 21.45 -3.52
C THR A 26 10.33 20.07 -2.89
N GLN A 27 10.26 20.00 -1.56
CA GLN A 27 9.97 18.75 -0.85
C GLN A 27 8.60 18.18 -1.20
N LYS A 28 7.57 19.04 -1.30
CA LYS A 28 6.22 18.64 -1.70
C LYS A 28 6.20 17.99 -3.09
N GLU A 29 6.91 18.57 -4.06
CA GLU A 29 6.98 17.99 -5.41
C GLU A 29 7.78 16.67 -5.44
N SER A 30 8.85 16.55 -4.64
CA SER A 30 9.55 15.27 -4.48
C SER A 30 8.65 14.18 -3.91
N LEU A 31 7.91 14.48 -2.84
CA LEU A 31 6.97 13.55 -2.21
C LEU A 31 5.86 13.13 -3.16
N LYS A 32 5.31 14.05 -3.97
CA LYS A 32 4.32 13.70 -5.02
C LYS A 32 4.90 12.73 -6.04
N LYS A 33 6.15 12.95 -6.46
CA LYS A 33 6.84 12.07 -7.41
C LYS A 33 7.03 10.67 -6.81
N GLU A 34 7.53 10.58 -5.59
CA GLU A 34 7.70 9.31 -4.86
C GLU A 34 6.38 8.57 -4.66
N HIS A 35 5.33 9.28 -4.24
CA HIS A 35 3.99 8.70 -4.14
C HIS A 35 3.50 8.13 -5.47
N SER A 36 3.69 8.87 -6.58
CA SER A 36 3.33 8.39 -7.92
C SER A 36 4.12 7.14 -8.34
N GLN A 37 5.38 7.03 -7.92
CA GLN A 37 6.24 5.88 -8.20
C GLN A 37 5.80 4.67 -7.38
N CYS A 38 5.56 4.86 -6.08
CA CYS A 38 5.03 3.82 -5.20
C CYS A 38 3.69 3.28 -5.71
N SER A 39 2.76 4.16 -6.10
CA SER A 39 1.46 3.77 -6.68
C SER A 39 1.62 2.94 -7.95
N ARG A 40 2.60 3.28 -8.81
CA ARG A 40 2.93 2.49 -10.01
C ARG A 40 3.46 1.11 -9.65
N SER A 41 4.39 1.03 -8.70
CA SER A 41 4.94 -0.24 -8.21
C SER A 41 3.86 -1.14 -7.61
N ILE A 42 2.97 -0.59 -6.77
CA ILE A 42 1.83 -1.32 -6.19
C ILE A 42 0.93 -1.87 -7.29
N SER A 43 0.60 -1.04 -8.29
CA SER A 43 -0.26 -1.45 -9.42
C SER A 43 0.40 -2.57 -10.24
N GLN A 44 1.70 -2.48 -10.48
CA GLN A 44 2.46 -3.54 -11.15
C GLN A 44 2.47 -4.84 -10.35
N MET A 45 2.64 -4.77 -9.03
CA MET A 45 2.63 -5.94 -8.16
C MET A 45 1.24 -6.61 -8.13
N LYS A 46 0.17 -5.82 -8.00
CA LYS A 46 -1.21 -6.31 -8.07
C LYS A 46 -1.48 -7.06 -9.39
N ARG A 47 -1.00 -6.52 -10.51
CA ARG A 47 -1.11 -7.18 -11.82
C ARG A 47 -0.32 -8.49 -11.87
N LYS A 48 0.93 -8.50 -11.40
CA LYS A 48 1.75 -9.73 -11.33
C LYS A 48 1.07 -10.81 -10.47
N LEU A 49 0.54 -10.43 -9.33
CA LEU A 49 -0.19 -11.32 -8.44
C LEU A 49 -1.46 -11.87 -9.09
N ASN A 50 -2.24 -11.01 -9.77
CA ASN A 50 -3.44 -11.46 -10.49
C ASN A 50 -3.08 -12.45 -11.61
N ASN A 51 -2.03 -12.17 -12.38
CA ASN A 51 -1.56 -13.09 -13.42
C ASN A 51 -1.14 -14.45 -12.83
N LEU A 52 -0.43 -14.45 -11.70
CA LEU A 52 -0.04 -15.69 -11.01
C LEU A 52 -1.27 -16.44 -10.50
N TYR A 53 -2.24 -15.74 -9.93
CA TYR A 53 -3.50 -16.32 -9.49
C TYR A 53 -4.21 -17.01 -10.66
N GLN A 54 -4.34 -16.33 -11.81
CA GLN A 54 -4.95 -16.91 -13.01
C GLN A 54 -4.16 -18.12 -13.54
N ASP A 55 -2.83 -18.04 -13.58
CA ASP A 55 -1.97 -19.14 -14.05
C ASP A 55 -2.14 -20.38 -13.17
N ILE A 56 -2.15 -20.24 -11.84
CA ILE A 56 -2.35 -21.35 -10.92
C ILE A 56 -3.74 -21.98 -11.12
N PHE A 57 -4.80 -21.18 -11.11
CA PHE A 57 -6.16 -21.71 -11.30
C PHE A 57 -6.37 -22.35 -12.68
N SER A 58 -5.66 -21.88 -13.72
CA SER A 58 -5.73 -22.49 -15.05
C SER A 58 -5.22 -23.93 -15.09
N ARG A 59 -4.25 -24.25 -14.20
CA ARG A 59 -3.60 -25.57 -14.11
C ARG A 59 -4.23 -26.46 -13.03
N LEU A 60 -4.88 -25.86 -12.05
CA LEU A 60 -5.46 -26.56 -10.92
C LEU A 60 -6.66 -27.43 -11.34
N ARG A 61 -6.69 -28.68 -10.88
CA ARG A 61 -7.77 -29.63 -11.08
C ARG A 61 -8.19 -30.23 -9.74
N ASP A 62 -9.47 -30.57 -9.60
CA ASP A 62 -9.98 -31.31 -8.46
C ASP A 62 -9.62 -32.81 -8.56
N ASP A 63 -10.03 -33.58 -7.56
CA ASP A 63 -9.85 -35.03 -7.46
C ASP A 63 -10.49 -35.81 -8.63
N GLN A 64 -11.49 -35.20 -9.29
CA GLN A 64 -12.16 -35.75 -10.47
C GLN A 64 -11.55 -35.22 -11.78
N GLY A 65 -10.43 -34.48 -11.71
CA GLY A 65 -9.75 -33.91 -12.88
C GLY A 65 -10.45 -32.68 -13.49
N ARG A 66 -11.45 -32.09 -12.82
CA ARG A 66 -12.20 -30.93 -13.32
C ARG A 66 -11.49 -29.62 -12.95
N PRO A 67 -11.55 -28.57 -13.78
CA PRO A 67 -11.00 -27.25 -13.44
C PRO A 67 -11.59 -26.69 -12.15
N VAL A 68 -10.72 -26.19 -11.26
CA VAL A 68 -11.18 -25.55 -10.03
C VAL A 68 -11.70 -24.15 -10.34
N ASN A 69 -12.93 -23.85 -9.89
CA ASN A 69 -13.56 -22.55 -10.13
C ASN A 69 -13.01 -21.46 -9.19
N PRO A 70 -12.32 -20.42 -9.70
CA PRO A 70 -11.80 -19.33 -8.87
C PRO A 70 -12.90 -18.47 -8.23
N CYS A 71 -14.17 -18.62 -8.62
CA CYS A 71 -15.30 -17.95 -7.98
C CYS A 71 -15.64 -18.57 -6.62
N HIS A 72 -15.37 -19.87 -6.42
CA HIS A 72 -15.74 -20.61 -5.21
C HIS A 72 -14.57 -20.87 -4.27
N TYR A 73 -13.33 -20.82 -4.77
CA TYR A 73 -12.13 -21.14 -4.00
C TYR A 73 -11.12 -19.99 -4.02
N VAL A 74 -10.26 -19.95 -3.01
CA VAL A 74 -9.11 -19.04 -2.91
C VAL A 74 -7.86 -19.80 -2.50
N ILE A 75 -6.72 -19.29 -2.91
CA ILE A 75 -5.41 -19.77 -2.48
C ILE A 75 -5.09 -19.05 -1.17
N HIS A 76 -4.84 -19.82 -0.12
CA HIS A 76 -4.40 -19.36 1.19
C HIS A 76 -2.93 -19.77 1.37
N CYS A 77 -2.06 -18.79 1.58
CA CYS A 77 -0.66 -19.01 1.90
C CYS A 77 -0.47 -18.77 3.40
N SER A 78 -0.11 -19.83 4.14
CA SER A 78 0.17 -19.73 5.57
C SER A 78 1.59 -19.20 5.80
N SER A 79 1.88 -18.75 7.03
CA SER A 79 3.23 -18.37 7.47
C SER A 79 4.22 -19.54 7.49
N GLU A 80 3.70 -20.77 7.53
CA GLU A 80 4.48 -22.01 7.55
C GLU A 80 4.85 -22.52 6.13
N ASP A 81 4.95 -21.61 5.14
CA ASP A 81 5.21 -21.91 3.72
C ASP A 81 4.25 -22.92 3.06
N THR A 82 3.09 -23.18 3.68
CA THR A 82 2.06 -24.06 3.12
C THR A 82 1.08 -23.27 2.26
N VAL A 83 0.71 -23.85 1.12
CA VAL A 83 -0.27 -23.29 0.19
C VAL A 83 -1.48 -24.20 0.14
N LEU A 84 -2.62 -23.68 0.57
CA LEU A 84 -3.90 -24.39 0.63
C LEU A 84 -4.91 -23.76 -0.32
N ILE A 85 -5.83 -24.56 -0.85
CA ILE A 85 -6.99 -24.07 -1.59
C ILE A 85 -8.21 -24.27 -0.73
N ILE A 86 -8.83 -23.17 -0.31
CA ILE A 86 -9.97 -23.19 0.60
C ILE A 86 -11.20 -22.56 -0.06
N PRO A 87 -12.41 -23.05 0.23
CA PRO A 87 -13.64 -22.41 -0.19
C PRO A 87 -13.73 -20.95 0.30
N LYS A 88 -14.18 -20.02 -0.55
CA LYS A 88 -14.28 -18.58 -0.24
C LYS A 88 -15.15 -18.26 0.96
N HIS A 89 -16.18 -19.06 1.23
CA HIS A 89 -17.05 -18.85 2.37
C HIS A 89 -16.31 -19.09 3.71
N LEU A 90 -15.28 -19.96 3.71
CA LEU A 90 -14.43 -20.21 4.87
C LEU A 90 -13.36 -19.13 5.03
N ALA A 91 -12.74 -18.67 3.93
CA ALA A 91 -11.75 -17.59 3.95
C ALA A 91 -12.30 -16.26 4.53
N LYS A 92 -13.58 -15.94 4.26
CA LYS A 92 -14.23 -14.74 4.82
C LYS A 92 -14.40 -14.78 6.34
N ALA A 93 -14.37 -15.96 6.96
CA ALA A 93 -14.44 -16.10 8.41
C ALA A 93 -13.10 -15.74 9.07
N GLU A 94 -11.98 -16.05 8.41
CA GLU A 94 -10.62 -15.77 8.89
C GLU A 94 -10.28 -14.27 8.83
N GLU A 95 -10.59 -13.58 7.73
CA GLU A 95 -10.39 -12.12 7.62
C GLU A 95 -11.19 -11.30 8.66
N LYS A 96 -12.29 -11.85 9.19
CA LYS A 96 -13.07 -11.22 10.27
C LYS A 96 -12.42 -11.42 11.64
N GLN A 97 -11.63 -12.48 11.83
CA GLN A 97 -10.92 -12.72 13.08
C GLN A 97 -9.64 -11.90 13.18
N ASP A 98 -8.88 -11.75 12.10
CA ASP A 98 -7.65 -10.94 12.12
C ASP A 98 -7.93 -9.44 12.28
N ARG A 99 -8.96 -8.91 11.60
CA ARG A 99 -9.40 -7.51 11.82
C ARG A 99 -9.85 -7.21 13.26
N LYS A 100 -10.39 -8.22 13.98
CA LYS A 100 -10.75 -8.07 15.40
C LYS A 100 -9.53 -8.07 16.32
N LYS A 101 -8.46 -8.82 15.96
CA LYS A 101 -7.20 -8.83 16.72
C LYS A 101 -6.45 -7.50 16.58
N GLU A 102 -6.44 -6.89 15.40
CA GLU A 102 -5.83 -5.57 15.16
C GLU A 102 -6.57 -4.42 15.89
N GLN A 103 -7.89 -4.51 16.06
CA GLN A 103 -8.68 -3.52 16.81
C GLN A 103 -8.51 -3.62 18.33
N ASN A 104 -8.16 -4.79 18.86
CA ASN A 104 -7.93 -5.00 20.30
C ASN A 104 -6.48 -4.71 20.75
N GLN A 105 -5.61 -4.25 19.84
CA GLN A 105 -4.22 -3.86 20.13
C GLN A 105 -3.98 -2.34 20.00
N LYS A 106 -5.04 -1.53 19.93
CA LYS A 106 -4.97 -0.06 19.97
C LYS A 106 -5.60 0.50 21.23
#